data_AF-A0A1G6KXS6-F1
#
_entry.id   AF-A0A1G6KXS6-F1
#
_cell.length_a   1.000
_cell.length_b   1.000
_cell.length_c   1.000
_cell.angle_alpha   90.00
_cell.angle_beta   90.00
_cell.angle_gamma   90.00
#
_symmetry.space_group_name_H-M   'P 1'
#
loop_
_entity.id
_entity.type
_entity.pdbx_description
1 polymer ?
#
loop_
_entity_poly.entity_id
_entity_poly.type
_entity_poly.pdbx_seq_one_letter_code
_entity_poly.pdbx_strand_id
1 'polypeptide(L)'
;MSNEAGQLTKQTDTVLRNNTVDNVISLMDHKEAKYLKQSQDAQYSTLDQPLRATGTDGMPTMSKHSGNPGSVTYGSGRIESGGVEVRAPGSFGVVGKGIDNANHPIRTYRNADLKKLEEKYTADPRITVEMPYVGKGKAGTNSEGWLRDKDFYWKEIMNKHPESLSKANKQKIQLGFSPINDKTFREHFPQYDIKELYNDKLIHHHVGGGGQAVAVPSKLHPGTGGIHNAEKAAGVWGNDSEYAELLEKFLNK
;
A
#
# COMPACT_ATOMS: atom_id res chain seq x y z
N MET A 1 7.06 -24.83 -38.00
CA MET A 1 5.74 -24.19 -37.85
C MET A 1 5.16 -24.64 -36.51
N SER A 2 5.45 -23.93 -35.42
CA SER A 2 5.00 -24.35 -34.08
C SER A 2 5.19 -23.27 -33.00
N ASN A 3 4.85 -22.00 -33.29
CA ASN A 3 4.88 -20.92 -32.29
C ASN A 3 3.59 -20.07 -32.20
N GLU A 4 2.60 -20.25 -33.07
CA GLU A 4 1.39 -19.42 -33.05
C GLU A 4 0.31 -19.93 -32.07
N ALA A 5 0.24 -21.24 -31.82
CA ALA A 5 -0.77 -21.83 -30.92
C ALA A 5 -0.56 -21.48 -29.43
N GLY A 6 0.67 -21.20 -28.99
CA GLY A 6 0.98 -20.82 -27.60
C GLY A 6 0.78 -19.33 -27.30
N GLN A 7 0.65 -18.49 -28.34
CA GLN A 7 0.45 -17.05 -28.21
C GLN A 7 -1.04 -16.70 -28.27
N LEU A 8 -1.81 -17.41 -29.11
CA LEU A 8 -3.27 -17.29 -29.16
C LEU A 8 -3.93 -17.73 -27.84
N THR A 9 -3.50 -18.83 -27.23
CA THR A 9 -4.10 -19.33 -25.96
C THR A 9 -3.89 -18.38 -24.79
N LYS A 10 -2.71 -17.75 -24.70
CA LYS A 10 -2.44 -16.72 -23.69
C LYS A 10 -3.25 -15.45 -23.92
N GLN A 11 -3.37 -14.99 -25.16
CA GLN A 11 -4.19 -13.81 -25.48
C GLN A 11 -5.68 -14.06 -25.21
N THR A 12 -6.21 -15.24 -25.54
CA THR A 12 -7.62 -15.57 -25.29
C THR A 12 -7.92 -15.69 -23.79
N ASP A 13 -7.01 -16.27 -23.01
CA ASP A 13 -7.15 -16.34 -21.54
C ASP A 13 -7.08 -14.96 -20.88
N THR A 14 -6.17 -14.09 -21.33
CA THR A 14 -6.09 -12.70 -20.85
C THR A 14 -7.36 -11.91 -21.17
N VAL A 15 -7.91 -12.05 -22.38
CA VAL A 15 -9.13 -11.33 -22.81
C VAL A 15 -10.38 -11.84 -22.06
N LEU A 16 -10.51 -13.16 -21.85
CA LEU A 16 -11.63 -13.73 -21.08
C LEU A 16 -11.58 -13.35 -19.60
N ARG A 17 -10.39 -13.26 -19.01
CA ARG A 17 -10.18 -12.81 -17.62
C ARG A 17 -10.49 -11.33 -17.45
N ASN A 18 -10.06 -10.48 -18.38
CA ASN A 18 -10.37 -9.04 -18.35
C ASN A 18 -11.89 -8.78 -18.43
N ASN A 19 -12.59 -9.48 -19.32
CA ASN A 19 -14.06 -9.36 -19.45
C ASN A 19 -14.82 -9.85 -18.21
N THR A 20 -14.25 -10.75 -17.41
CA THR A 20 -14.88 -11.27 -16.18
C THR A 20 -14.69 -10.30 -15.01
N VAL A 21 -13.55 -9.60 -14.94
CA VAL A 21 -13.25 -8.60 -13.92
C VAL A 21 -14.10 -7.34 -14.13
N ASP A 22 -14.20 -6.84 -15.36
CA ASP A 22 -14.96 -5.63 -15.67
C ASP A 22 -16.46 -5.79 -15.34
N ASN A 23 -17.00 -7.00 -15.52
CA ASN A 23 -18.38 -7.33 -15.16
C ASN A 23 -18.63 -7.40 -13.64
N VAL A 24 -17.61 -7.61 -12.81
CA VAL A 24 -17.74 -7.69 -11.34
C VAL A 24 -17.49 -6.33 -10.68
N ILE A 25 -16.60 -5.51 -11.25
CA ILE A 25 -16.44 -4.08 -10.91
C ILE A 25 -17.78 -3.35 -11.03
N SER A 26 -18.64 -3.77 -11.97
CA SER A 26 -20.00 -3.25 -12.14
C SER A 26 -21.00 -3.63 -11.03
N LEU A 27 -20.68 -4.61 -10.17
CA LEU A 27 -21.59 -5.13 -9.12
C LEU A 27 -21.17 -4.70 -7.70
N MET A 28 -20.06 -3.97 -7.58
CA MET A 28 -19.53 -3.44 -6.31
C MET A 28 -19.74 -1.93 -6.25
N ASP A 29 -19.85 -1.37 -5.04
CA ASP A 29 -19.85 0.09 -4.87
C ASP A 29 -18.60 0.69 -5.55
N HIS A 30 -18.72 1.86 -6.18
CA HIS A 30 -17.71 2.44 -7.08
C HIS A 30 -16.32 2.59 -6.44
N LYS A 31 -16.25 2.67 -5.11
CA LYS A 31 -14.98 2.72 -4.36
C LYS A 31 -14.32 1.33 -4.27
N GLU A 32 -15.07 0.29 -3.94
CA GLU A 32 -14.62 -1.10 -3.82
C GLU A 32 -14.04 -1.62 -5.15
N ALA A 33 -14.73 -1.29 -6.23
CA ALA A 33 -14.33 -1.58 -7.60
C ALA A 33 -12.97 -0.94 -7.99
N LYS A 34 -12.70 0.28 -7.50
CA LYS A 34 -11.42 0.98 -7.74
C LYS A 34 -10.24 0.30 -7.05
N TYR A 35 -10.45 -0.28 -5.86
CA TYR A 35 -9.41 -0.98 -5.10
C TYR A 35 -9.04 -2.32 -5.72
N LEU A 36 -10.02 -3.12 -6.16
CA LEU A 36 -9.74 -4.36 -6.91
C LEU A 36 -9.02 -4.06 -8.24
N LYS A 37 -9.45 -3.00 -8.93
CA LYS A 37 -8.82 -2.58 -10.19
C LYS A 37 -7.37 -2.12 -9.98
N GLN A 38 -7.06 -1.36 -8.92
CA GLN A 38 -5.68 -0.97 -8.59
C GLN A 38 -4.80 -2.16 -8.19
N SER A 39 -5.34 -3.12 -7.43
CA SER A 39 -4.65 -4.37 -7.08
C SER A 39 -4.29 -5.18 -8.33
N GLN A 40 -5.23 -5.30 -9.29
CA GLN A 40 -4.99 -6.01 -10.53
C GLN A 40 -4.08 -5.26 -11.51
N ASP A 41 -4.27 -3.95 -11.70
CA ASP A 41 -3.43 -3.13 -12.57
C ASP A 41 -1.95 -3.17 -12.08
N ALA A 42 -1.73 -3.27 -10.76
CA ALA A 42 -0.39 -3.48 -10.17
C ALA A 42 0.17 -4.90 -10.42
N GLN A 43 -0.67 -5.94 -10.47
CA GLN A 43 -0.24 -7.29 -10.90
C GLN A 43 0.22 -7.29 -12.36
N TYR A 44 -0.52 -6.66 -13.26
CA TYR A 44 -0.17 -6.62 -14.68
C TYR A 44 1.08 -5.78 -14.97
N SER A 45 1.29 -4.68 -14.23
CA SER A 45 2.53 -3.89 -14.34
C SER A 45 3.78 -4.61 -13.82
N THR A 46 3.65 -5.60 -12.94
CA THR A 46 4.79 -6.36 -12.39
C THR A 46 5.10 -7.63 -13.18
N LEU A 47 4.14 -8.16 -13.94
CA LEU A 47 4.35 -9.26 -14.90
C LEU A 47 5.16 -8.84 -16.14
N ASP A 48 5.16 -7.55 -16.49
CA ASP A 48 5.98 -6.98 -17.58
C ASP A 48 7.42 -6.61 -17.18
N GLN A 49 7.81 -6.87 -15.92
CA GLN A 49 9.19 -6.71 -15.48
C GLN A 49 9.80 -8.09 -15.16
N PRO A 50 10.92 -8.47 -15.80
CA PRO A 50 11.52 -9.77 -15.54
C PRO A 50 11.93 -9.86 -14.06
N LEU A 51 11.42 -10.89 -13.38
CA LEU A 51 11.84 -11.33 -12.05
C LEU A 51 13.37 -11.36 -12.00
N ARG A 52 13.97 -10.39 -11.31
CA ARG A 52 15.42 -10.32 -11.15
C ARG A 52 15.83 -11.38 -10.15
N ALA A 53 16.19 -12.55 -10.66
CA ALA A 53 16.82 -13.62 -9.89
C ALA A 53 18.06 -13.06 -9.17
N THR A 54 18.13 -13.29 -7.86
CA THR A 54 19.31 -13.02 -7.04
C THR A 54 20.41 -14.01 -7.42
N GLY A 55 21.32 -13.57 -8.28
CA GLY A 55 22.57 -14.25 -8.61
C GLY A 55 23.73 -13.28 -8.42
N THR A 56 24.80 -13.78 -7.82
CA THR A 56 26.01 -13.06 -7.45
C THR A 56 26.79 -12.53 -8.65
N ASP A 57 27.67 -11.58 -8.35
CA ASP A 57 28.84 -11.16 -9.13
C ASP A 57 28.65 -10.14 -10.27
N GLY A 58 29.41 -9.05 -10.15
CA GLY A 58 29.71 -8.11 -11.25
C GLY A 58 29.08 -6.73 -11.08
N MET A 59 29.87 -5.76 -10.61
CA MET A 59 29.62 -4.36 -10.95
C MET A 59 29.57 -4.21 -12.49
N PRO A 60 28.77 -3.26 -12.99
CA PRO A 60 29.36 -2.34 -13.94
C PRO A 60 29.01 -0.87 -13.73
N THR A 61 29.96 -0.10 -14.24
CA THR A 61 30.17 1.34 -14.32
C THR A 61 29.01 2.17 -14.87
N MET A 62 28.95 3.42 -14.39
CA MET A 62 28.09 4.50 -14.89
C MET A 62 28.19 4.71 -16.40
N SER A 63 27.04 4.86 -17.05
CA SER A 63 26.91 5.59 -18.32
C SER A 63 25.75 6.58 -18.23
N LYS A 64 26.06 7.84 -18.52
CA LYS A 64 25.12 8.96 -18.57
C LYS A 64 24.28 8.82 -19.84
N HIS A 65 22.95 8.85 -19.72
CA HIS A 65 22.09 9.24 -20.83
C HIS A 65 20.97 10.15 -20.36
N SER A 66 21.02 11.35 -20.93
CA SER A 66 20.01 12.40 -20.92
C SER A 66 18.85 11.97 -21.82
N GLY A 67 17.62 12.11 -21.34
CA GLY A 67 16.42 11.87 -22.16
C GLY A 67 15.14 12.07 -21.37
N ASN A 68 14.62 13.28 -21.40
CA ASN A 68 13.27 13.63 -20.96
C ASN A 68 12.24 13.12 -21.99
N PRO A 69 11.14 12.49 -21.55
CA PRO A 69 9.83 12.81 -22.12
C PRO A 69 8.82 13.01 -20.97
N GLY A 70 8.12 14.14 -20.90
CA GLY A 70 6.97 14.38 -21.77
C GLY A 70 5.74 14.50 -20.88
N SER A 71 5.49 15.73 -20.42
CA SER A 71 4.29 16.14 -19.68
C SER A 71 3.04 15.85 -20.52
N VAL A 72 2.14 15.01 -20.00
CA VAL A 72 0.79 14.83 -20.56
C VAL A 72 -0.19 15.59 -19.68
N THR A 73 -0.63 16.74 -20.18
CA THR A 73 -1.71 17.56 -19.65
C THR A 73 -3.05 16.99 -20.11
N TYR A 74 -3.94 16.64 -19.16
CA TYR A 74 -5.35 16.38 -19.45
C TYR A 74 -6.19 17.60 -19.03
N GLY A 75 -7.10 17.97 -19.93
CA GLY A 75 -7.72 19.30 -20.03
C GLY A 75 -8.69 19.68 -18.91
N SER A 76 -8.77 21.01 -18.71
CA SER A 76 -9.74 21.68 -17.86
C SER A 76 -11.17 21.51 -18.39
N GLY A 77 -11.99 20.79 -17.63
CA GLY A 77 -13.45 20.89 -17.68
C GLY A 77 -13.96 21.83 -16.60
N ARG A 78 -14.64 22.89 -17.01
CA ARG A 78 -15.28 23.94 -16.20
C ARG A 78 -16.47 23.34 -15.42
N ILE A 79 -16.51 23.51 -14.10
CA ILE A 79 -17.74 23.35 -13.30
C ILE A 79 -17.94 24.64 -12.52
N GLU A 80 -19.04 25.33 -12.82
CA GLU A 80 -19.43 26.59 -12.19
C GLU A 80 -20.11 26.35 -10.84
N SER A 81 -19.60 27.08 -9.84
CA SER A 81 -20.21 27.63 -8.63
C SER A 81 -21.44 26.96 -8.01
N GLY A 82 -21.20 26.28 -6.89
CA GLY A 82 -22.07 26.31 -5.70
C GLY A 82 -21.17 26.46 -4.48
N GLY A 83 -21.18 27.64 -3.84
CA GLY A 83 -20.25 27.96 -2.76
C GLY A 83 -20.45 27.10 -1.51
N VAL A 84 -19.36 26.86 -0.78
CA VAL A 84 -19.22 27.18 0.67
C VAL A 84 -17.83 26.73 1.17
N GLU A 85 -17.18 27.70 1.84
CA GLU A 85 -16.03 27.68 2.77
C GLU A 85 -14.68 27.05 2.38
N VAL A 86 -13.74 27.95 2.09
CA VAL A 86 -12.29 27.71 2.07
C VAL A 86 -11.78 27.57 3.50
N ARG A 87 -11.30 26.40 3.91
CA ARG A 87 -10.52 26.21 5.15
C ARG A 87 -9.03 26.17 4.83
N ALA A 88 -8.26 26.98 5.56
CA ALA A 88 -6.83 27.18 5.40
C ALA A 88 -6.00 25.88 5.51
N PRO A 89 -4.84 25.78 4.82
CA PRO A 89 -3.95 24.64 4.95
C PRO A 89 -3.18 24.74 6.28
N GLY A 90 -3.47 23.87 7.25
CA GLY A 90 -2.71 23.84 8.49
C GLY A 90 -3.38 23.27 9.75
N SER A 91 -4.54 22.62 9.67
CA SER A 91 -5.10 21.91 10.83
C SER A 91 -5.95 20.74 10.38
N PHE A 92 -5.33 19.57 10.24
CA PHE A 92 -6.05 18.31 10.29
C PHE A 92 -5.94 17.83 11.73
N GLY A 93 -7.02 18.06 12.46
CA GLY A 93 -7.11 17.78 13.88
C GLY A 93 -6.81 16.32 14.20
N VAL A 94 -6.22 16.15 15.38
CA VAL A 94 -6.30 14.94 16.22
C VAL A 94 -7.58 14.17 15.88
N VAL A 95 -7.44 12.92 15.44
CA VAL A 95 -8.55 12.05 15.00
C VAL A 95 -9.49 11.82 16.18
N GLY A 96 -10.42 12.77 16.35
CA GLY A 96 -11.49 12.73 17.33
C GLY A 96 -12.56 11.75 16.85
N LYS A 97 -13.08 10.98 17.80
CA LYS A 97 -14.37 10.27 17.77
C LYS A 97 -15.32 10.81 16.68
N GLY A 98 -15.62 9.98 15.66
CA GLY A 98 -16.75 10.25 14.76
C GLY A 98 -16.51 10.13 13.26
N ILE A 99 -15.47 9.42 12.79
CA ILE A 99 -15.55 8.86 11.44
C ILE A 99 -16.69 7.83 11.46
N ASP A 100 -17.58 7.89 10.47
CA ASP A 100 -18.54 6.84 10.20
C ASP A 100 -17.78 5.52 10.10
N ASN A 101 -17.85 4.73 11.17
CA ASN A 101 -16.96 3.59 11.38
C ASN A 101 -16.94 2.64 10.16
N ALA A 102 -18.06 2.54 9.45
CA ALA A 102 -18.20 1.73 8.24
C ALA A 102 -17.34 2.18 7.04
N ASN A 103 -16.97 3.46 6.91
CA ASN A 103 -16.27 4.00 5.72
C ASN A 103 -14.82 4.43 6.01
N HIS A 104 -14.24 3.96 7.11
CA HIS A 104 -12.87 4.29 7.48
C HIS A 104 -11.89 3.97 6.32
N PRO A 105 -10.92 4.87 6.00
CA PRO A 105 -9.97 4.68 4.90
C PRO A 105 -9.04 3.48 5.10
N ILE A 106 -8.75 3.15 6.35
CA ILE A 106 -8.10 1.89 6.74
C ILE A 106 -9.22 0.86 6.92
N ARG A 107 -9.27 -0.16 6.05
CA ARG A 107 -10.37 -1.14 5.97
C ARG A 107 -10.52 -1.93 7.25
N THR A 108 -9.41 -2.38 7.82
CA THR A 108 -9.42 -3.16 9.07
C THR A 108 -9.88 -2.36 10.29
N TYR A 109 -9.97 -1.03 10.19
CA TYR A 109 -10.52 -0.20 11.28
C TYR A 109 -12.04 -0.10 11.23
N ARG A 110 -12.68 -0.53 10.13
CA ARG A 110 -14.12 -0.40 9.95
C ARG A 110 -14.88 -1.29 10.93
N ASN A 111 -15.72 -0.71 11.76
CA ASN A 111 -16.44 -1.40 12.85
C ASN A 111 -15.54 -1.90 14.01
N ALA A 112 -14.26 -1.52 14.05
CA ALA A 112 -13.35 -1.84 15.15
C ALA A 112 -13.50 -0.87 16.33
N ASP A 113 -13.01 -1.28 17.51
CA ASP A 113 -12.98 -0.46 18.72
C ASP A 113 -11.64 0.27 18.85
N LEU A 114 -11.46 1.31 18.04
CA LEU A 114 -10.21 2.08 17.97
C LEU A 114 -9.85 2.78 19.29
N LYS A 115 -10.77 2.89 20.25
CA LYS A 115 -10.47 3.44 21.58
C LYS A 115 -9.50 2.57 22.37
N LYS A 116 -9.34 1.30 21.98
CA LYS A 116 -8.39 0.35 22.57
C LYS A 116 -6.99 0.44 21.94
N LEU A 117 -6.83 1.18 20.84
CA LEU A 117 -5.52 1.43 20.24
C LEU A 117 -4.89 2.66 20.87
N GLU A 118 -3.71 2.49 21.44
CA GLU A 118 -2.85 3.62 21.77
C GLU A 118 -2.42 4.33 20.49
N GLU A 119 -2.23 5.65 20.55
CA GLU A 119 -1.87 6.48 19.39
C GLU A 119 -0.64 5.96 18.63
N LYS A 120 0.38 5.46 19.33
CA LYS A 120 1.59 4.87 18.72
C LYS A 120 1.31 3.61 17.88
N TYR A 121 0.19 2.93 18.11
CA TYR A 121 -0.27 1.75 17.37
C TYR A 121 -1.33 2.08 16.32
N THR A 122 -1.81 3.31 16.29
CA THR A 122 -2.79 3.76 15.30
C THR A 122 -2.06 4.11 14.01
N ALA A 123 -2.44 3.43 12.93
CA ALA A 123 -1.95 3.67 11.59
C ALA A 123 -2.50 4.99 11.06
N ASP A 124 -1.62 5.79 10.46
CA ASP A 124 -2.00 7.05 9.83
C ASP A 124 -2.33 6.81 8.34
N PRO A 125 -3.55 7.14 7.88
CA PRO A 125 -3.96 6.92 6.49
C PRO A 125 -3.03 7.52 5.44
N ARG A 126 -2.27 8.58 5.78
CA ARG A 126 -1.30 9.22 4.86
C ARG A 126 -0.14 8.29 4.53
N ILE A 127 0.31 7.45 5.47
CA ILE A 127 1.38 6.46 5.23
C ILE A 127 0.85 5.05 5.00
N THR A 128 -0.45 4.89 4.78
CA THR A 128 -1.02 3.59 4.46
C THR A 128 -0.91 3.31 2.96
N VAL A 129 -0.42 2.13 2.62
CA VAL A 129 -0.26 1.65 1.24
C VAL A 129 -1.09 0.39 1.06
N GLU A 130 -1.81 0.31 -0.06
CA GLU A 130 -2.43 -0.93 -0.53
C GLU A 130 -1.36 -1.87 -1.06
N MET A 131 -1.17 -3.00 -0.40
CA MET A 131 -0.27 -4.05 -0.86
C MET A 131 -1.01 -4.93 -1.88
N PRO A 132 -0.42 -5.26 -3.04
CA PRO A 132 -1.08 -6.07 -4.05
C PRO A 132 -1.49 -7.44 -3.50
N TYR A 133 -2.67 -7.91 -3.91
CA TYR A 133 -3.06 -9.30 -3.67
C TYR A 133 -2.27 -10.21 -4.62
N VAL A 134 -1.78 -11.35 -4.14
CA VAL A 134 -1.02 -12.32 -4.96
C VAL A 134 -1.63 -13.72 -4.87
N GLY A 135 -2.26 -14.05 -3.75
CA GLY A 135 -2.95 -15.32 -3.51
C GLY A 135 -2.48 -16.00 -2.23
N LYS A 136 -3.37 -16.73 -1.57
CA LYS A 136 -3.07 -17.40 -0.30
C LYS A 136 -1.97 -18.46 -0.48
N GLY A 137 -1.05 -18.52 0.49
CA GLY A 137 0.05 -19.49 0.51
C GLY A 137 1.14 -19.30 -0.54
N LYS A 138 1.14 -18.19 -1.29
CA LYS A 138 2.21 -17.89 -2.25
C LYS A 138 3.46 -17.39 -1.54
N ALA A 139 4.62 -17.63 -2.15
CA ALA A 139 5.88 -17.13 -1.62
C ALA A 139 5.88 -15.59 -1.58
N GLY A 140 6.39 -15.01 -0.50
CA GLY A 140 6.45 -13.56 -0.34
C GLY A 140 5.12 -12.90 0.00
N THR A 141 4.08 -13.63 0.43
CA THR A 141 2.81 -13.07 0.89
C THR A 141 2.60 -13.23 2.38
N ASN A 142 1.66 -12.47 2.95
CA ASN A 142 1.13 -12.73 4.28
C ASN A 142 0.15 -13.91 4.25
N SER A 143 -0.40 -14.27 5.41
CA SER A 143 -1.32 -15.40 5.56
C SER A 143 -2.60 -15.25 4.74
N GLU A 144 -3.00 -14.02 4.43
CA GLU A 144 -4.19 -13.75 3.64
C GLU A 144 -3.93 -13.66 2.13
N GLY A 145 -2.66 -13.61 1.72
CA GLY A 145 -2.25 -13.61 0.31
C GLY A 145 -1.80 -12.26 -0.23
N TRP A 146 -1.60 -11.26 0.63
CA TRP A 146 -1.11 -9.93 0.24
C TRP A 146 0.42 -9.87 0.19
N LEU A 147 0.98 -9.16 -0.79
CA LEU A 147 2.41 -9.01 -1.01
C LEU A 147 3.14 -8.45 0.22
N ARG A 148 4.21 -9.12 0.67
CA ARG A 148 5.10 -8.70 1.76
C ARG A 148 6.42 -8.15 1.22
N ASP A 149 6.32 -7.10 0.42
CA ASP A 149 7.48 -6.47 -0.22
C ASP A 149 7.71 -5.07 0.35
N LYS A 150 8.83 -4.89 1.05
CA LYS A 150 9.20 -3.61 1.63
C LYS A 150 9.56 -2.57 0.57
N ASP A 151 10.12 -2.99 -0.56
CA ASP A 151 10.63 -2.08 -1.59
C ASP A 151 9.45 -1.57 -2.42
N PHE A 152 8.43 -2.39 -2.66
CA PHE A 152 7.13 -1.94 -3.15
C PHE A 152 6.54 -0.86 -2.22
N TYR A 153 6.46 -1.17 -0.92
CA TYR A 153 5.91 -0.24 0.07
C TYR A 153 6.66 1.11 0.08
N TRP A 154 7.99 1.09 0.15
CA TRP A 154 8.78 2.33 0.20
C TRP A 154 8.74 3.11 -1.11
N LYS A 155 8.63 2.45 -2.26
CA LYS A 155 8.39 3.12 -3.55
C LYS A 155 7.08 3.90 -3.54
N GLU A 156 6.00 3.30 -3.01
CA GLU A 156 4.72 3.98 -2.87
C GLU A 156 4.80 5.19 -1.93
N ILE A 157 5.50 5.09 -0.79
CA ILE A 157 5.71 6.23 0.11
C ILE A 157 6.54 7.33 -0.55
N MET A 158 7.61 6.99 -1.28
CA MET A 158 8.41 7.98 -2.03
C MET A 158 7.57 8.74 -3.06
N ASN A 159 6.56 8.10 -3.64
CA ASN A 159 5.67 8.72 -4.62
C ASN A 159 4.59 9.58 -3.96
N LYS A 160 3.96 9.09 -2.88
CA LYS A 160 2.81 9.74 -2.24
C LYS A 160 3.21 10.84 -1.26
N HIS A 161 4.26 10.60 -0.48
CA HIS A 161 4.68 11.47 0.63
C HIS A 161 6.21 11.68 0.67
N PRO A 162 6.83 12.15 -0.43
CA PRO A 162 8.27 12.40 -0.46
C PRO A 162 8.72 13.43 0.60
N GLU A 163 7.86 14.34 1.03
CA GLU A 163 8.12 15.33 2.08
C GLU A 163 8.38 14.70 3.44
N SER A 164 7.77 13.55 3.71
CA SER A 164 7.93 12.83 4.98
C SER A 164 9.28 12.12 5.12
N LEU A 165 10.08 12.08 4.06
CA LEU A 165 11.35 11.39 4.00
C LEU A 165 12.50 12.39 3.87
N SER A 166 13.41 12.38 4.85
CA SER A 166 14.67 13.10 4.75
C SER A 166 15.50 12.65 3.54
N LYS A 167 16.46 13.48 3.12
CA LYS A 167 17.41 13.11 2.05
C LYS A 167 18.14 11.78 2.36
N ALA A 168 18.51 11.57 3.63
CA ALA A 168 19.17 10.35 4.07
C ALA A 168 18.25 9.13 3.98
N ASN A 169 16.98 9.27 4.37
CA ASN A 169 15.98 8.20 4.24
C ASN A 169 15.69 7.86 2.78
N LYS A 170 15.57 8.86 1.90
CA LYS A 170 15.42 8.64 0.45
C LYS A 170 16.61 7.85 -0.11
N GLN A 171 17.83 8.21 0.28
CA GLN A 171 19.03 7.48 -0.15
C GLN A 171 19.05 6.04 0.37
N LYS A 172 18.63 5.79 1.62
CA LYS A 172 18.50 4.42 2.15
C LYS A 172 17.54 3.60 1.29
N ILE A 173 16.36 4.13 1.00
CA ILE A 173 15.36 3.45 0.18
C ILE A 173 15.90 3.14 -1.23
N GLN A 174 16.55 4.12 -1.88
CA GLN A 174 17.16 3.94 -3.21
C GLN A 174 18.25 2.86 -3.23
N LEU A 175 18.92 2.63 -2.09
CA LEU A 175 19.93 1.58 -1.91
C LEU A 175 19.32 0.24 -1.42
N GLY A 176 17.98 0.13 -1.34
CA GLY A 176 17.29 -1.08 -0.90
C GLY A 176 17.24 -1.28 0.62
N PHE A 177 17.56 -0.25 1.40
CA PHE A 177 17.48 -0.27 2.86
C PHE A 177 16.20 0.40 3.38
N SER A 178 15.71 -0.09 4.51
CA SER A 178 14.65 0.61 5.24
C SER A 178 15.13 1.99 5.74
N PRO A 179 14.27 3.02 5.69
CA PRO A 179 14.50 4.30 6.35
C PRO A 179 14.44 4.16 7.89
N ILE A 180 14.74 5.24 8.59
CA ILE A 180 14.68 5.34 10.05
C ILE A 180 13.69 6.42 10.51
N ASN A 181 13.20 6.28 11.74
CA ASN A 181 12.33 7.23 12.42
C ASN A 181 13.11 8.51 12.82
N ASP A 182 13.60 9.26 11.84
CA ASP A 182 14.33 10.50 12.02
C ASP A 182 13.41 11.69 12.28
N LYS A 183 14.00 12.87 12.50
CA LYS A 183 13.22 14.10 12.80
C LYS A 183 12.22 14.42 11.69
N THR A 184 12.61 14.31 10.42
CA THR A 184 11.73 14.62 9.29
C THR A 184 10.51 13.70 9.28
N PHE A 185 10.71 12.41 9.53
CA PHE A 185 9.59 11.46 9.59
C PHE A 185 8.63 11.78 10.75
N ARG A 186 9.17 12.07 11.93
CA ARG A 186 8.37 12.37 13.15
C ARG A 186 7.62 13.70 13.06
N GLU A 187 8.15 14.68 12.35
CA GLU A 187 7.44 15.94 12.08
C GLU A 187 6.18 15.74 11.24
N HIS A 188 6.18 14.73 10.36
CA HIS A 188 5.02 14.40 9.54
C HIS A 188 4.09 13.41 10.26
N PHE A 189 4.65 12.50 11.06
CA PHE A 189 3.96 11.44 11.80
C PHE A 189 4.28 11.54 13.31
N PRO A 190 3.64 12.50 14.01
CA PRO A 190 3.97 12.81 15.40
C PRO A 190 3.61 11.67 16.37
N GLN A 191 2.78 10.70 15.97
CA GLN A 191 2.53 9.49 16.77
C GLN A 191 3.79 8.67 17.05
N TYR A 192 4.87 8.91 16.30
CA TYR A 192 6.17 8.29 16.48
C TYR A 192 7.22 9.22 17.08
N ASP A 193 6.85 10.44 17.51
CA ASP A 193 7.73 11.37 18.25
C ASP A 193 7.84 10.97 19.73
N ILE A 194 8.33 9.75 19.93
CA ILE A 194 8.56 9.11 21.22
C ILE A 194 10.07 8.86 21.32
N LYS A 195 10.71 9.39 22.36
CA LYS A 195 12.18 9.40 22.52
C LYS A 195 12.79 8.01 22.37
N GLU A 196 12.11 6.99 22.87
CA GLU A 196 12.53 5.58 22.83
C GLU A 196 12.52 5.00 21.41
N LEU A 197 11.81 5.63 20.47
CA LEU A 197 11.66 5.21 19.07
C LEU A 197 12.56 6.01 18.11
N TYR A 198 13.31 6.99 18.59
CA TYR A 198 14.12 7.84 17.73
C TYR A 198 15.20 7.02 17.00
N ASN A 199 15.32 7.26 15.69
CA ASN A 199 16.25 6.56 14.80
C ASN A 199 16.03 5.05 14.67
N ASP A 200 14.92 4.53 15.19
CA ASP A 200 14.55 3.14 14.95
C ASP A 200 14.35 2.89 13.46
N LYS A 201 14.75 1.71 12.99
CA LYS A 201 14.45 1.27 11.65
C LYS A 201 12.94 1.22 11.46
N LEU A 202 12.45 1.83 10.38
CA LEU A 202 11.05 1.73 9.99
C LEU A 202 10.84 0.42 9.21
N ILE A 203 9.75 -0.26 9.49
CA ILE A 203 9.32 -1.46 8.78
C ILE A 203 7.90 -1.28 8.28
N HIS A 204 7.55 -1.91 7.15
CA HIS A 204 6.16 -2.00 6.75
C HIS A 204 5.48 -3.06 7.63
N HIS A 205 4.32 -2.73 8.14
CA HIS A 205 3.49 -3.57 8.97
C HIS A 205 2.11 -3.67 8.32
N HIS A 206 1.60 -4.88 8.12
CA HIS A 206 0.25 -5.09 7.60
C HIS A 206 -0.79 -4.86 8.70
N VAL A 207 -1.57 -3.79 8.56
CA VAL A 207 -2.56 -3.38 9.55
C VAL A 207 -3.63 -4.45 9.68
N GLY A 208 -3.78 -5.02 10.88
CA GLY A 208 -4.71 -6.11 11.17
C GLY A 208 -4.40 -7.42 10.45
N GLY A 209 -3.20 -7.59 9.89
CA GLY A 209 -2.86 -8.74 9.05
C GLY A 209 -3.44 -8.67 7.62
N GLY A 210 -4.06 -7.55 7.27
CA GLY A 210 -4.80 -7.33 6.04
C GLY A 210 -3.96 -6.89 4.83
N GLY A 211 -4.66 -6.32 3.84
CA GLY A 211 -4.07 -5.85 2.58
C GLY A 211 -3.42 -4.49 2.63
N GLN A 212 -3.65 -3.72 3.69
CA GLN A 212 -3.05 -2.41 3.87
C GLN A 212 -1.83 -2.49 4.78
N ALA A 213 -0.74 -1.80 4.41
CA ALA A 213 0.48 -1.72 5.20
C ALA A 213 0.82 -0.28 5.58
N VAL A 214 1.49 -0.10 6.71
CA VAL A 214 1.94 1.18 7.25
C VAL A 214 3.36 1.09 7.80
N ALA A 215 4.11 2.19 7.74
CA ALA A 215 5.45 2.29 8.28
C ALA A 215 5.38 2.47 9.80
N VAL A 216 6.02 1.57 10.54
CA VAL A 216 6.13 1.65 12.00
C VAL A 216 7.59 1.53 12.45
N PRO A 217 8.01 2.23 13.54
CA PRO A 217 9.26 1.94 14.23
C PRO A 217 9.35 0.47 14.65
N SER A 218 10.47 -0.19 14.35
CA SER A 218 10.60 -1.63 14.54
C SER A 218 10.37 -2.10 15.99
N LYS A 219 10.63 -1.25 16.98
CA LYS A 219 10.37 -1.57 18.39
C LYS A 219 8.88 -1.72 18.72
N LEU A 220 7.99 -1.12 17.94
CA LEU A 220 6.54 -1.29 18.09
C LEU A 220 6.01 -2.60 17.49
N HIS A 221 6.86 -3.33 16.76
CA HIS A 221 6.52 -4.56 16.05
C HIS A 221 7.43 -5.74 16.45
N PRO A 222 7.47 -6.14 17.74
CA PRO A 222 8.26 -7.27 18.22
C PRO A 222 7.57 -8.60 17.88
N GLY A 223 7.94 -9.21 16.75
CA GLY A 223 7.41 -10.51 16.35
C GLY A 223 5.87 -10.50 16.27
N THR A 224 5.21 -11.40 16.99
CA THR A 224 3.72 -11.48 17.07
C THR A 224 3.11 -10.62 18.18
N GLY A 225 3.91 -9.84 18.91
CA GLY A 225 3.47 -8.95 20.00
C GLY A 225 3.37 -7.48 19.59
N GLY A 226 3.39 -6.58 20.59
CA GLY A 226 3.29 -5.12 20.38
C GLY A 226 2.03 -4.73 19.63
N ILE A 227 2.19 -4.05 18.49
CA ILE A 227 1.08 -3.59 17.64
C ILE A 227 0.07 -4.70 17.32
N HIS A 228 0.52 -5.92 17.05
CA HIS A 228 -0.36 -7.05 16.74
C HIS A 228 -1.33 -7.40 17.87
N ASN A 229 -0.88 -7.28 19.13
CA ASN A 229 -1.75 -7.54 20.29
C ASN A 229 -2.76 -6.41 20.50
N ALA A 230 -2.33 -5.17 20.25
CA ALA A 230 -3.21 -4.00 20.32
C ALA A 230 -4.33 -4.10 19.25
N GLU A 231 -3.98 -4.47 18.02
CA GLU A 231 -4.94 -4.67 16.92
C GLU A 231 -5.95 -5.77 17.22
N LYS A 232 -5.49 -6.91 17.76
CA LYS A 232 -6.41 -7.99 18.18
C LYS A 232 -7.37 -7.52 19.27
N ALA A 233 -6.88 -6.81 20.28
CA ALA A 233 -7.71 -6.30 21.37
C ALA A 233 -8.75 -5.27 20.88
N ALA A 234 -8.41 -4.51 19.85
CA ALA A 234 -9.28 -3.52 19.21
C ALA A 234 -10.26 -4.13 18.19
N GLY A 235 -10.15 -5.42 17.85
CA GLY A 235 -10.97 -6.05 16.81
C GLY A 235 -10.58 -5.64 15.38
N VAL A 236 -9.34 -5.16 15.19
CA VAL A 236 -8.80 -4.77 13.87
C VAL A 236 -8.30 -6.00 13.10
N TRP A 237 -7.76 -7.00 13.81
CA TRP A 237 -7.14 -8.16 13.20
C TRP A 237 -8.14 -9.02 12.41
N GLY A 238 -7.87 -9.28 11.13
CA GLY A 238 -8.71 -10.08 10.23
C GLY A 238 -9.99 -9.37 9.76
N ASN A 239 -10.14 -8.09 10.07
CA ASN A 239 -11.37 -7.35 9.79
C ASN A 239 -11.53 -6.94 8.32
N ASP A 240 -10.55 -7.27 7.45
CA ASP A 240 -10.65 -7.16 5.99
C ASP A 240 -10.47 -8.53 5.28
N SER A 241 -10.57 -9.64 6.02
CA SER A 241 -10.42 -11.01 5.48
C SER A 241 -11.41 -11.33 4.35
N GLU A 242 -12.62 -10.75 4.37
CA GLU A 242 -13.64 -10.98 3.33
C GLU A 242 -13.14 -10.59 1.92
N TYR A 243 -12.33 -9.54 1.81
CA TYR A 243 -11.76 -9.11 0.55
C TYR A 243 -10.74 -10.11 0.01
N ALA A 244 -9.87 -10.62 0.90
CA ALA A 244 -8.91 -11.66 0.54
C ALA A 244 -9.62 -12.95 0.09
N GLU A 245 -10.73 -13.33 0.74
CA GLU A 245 -11.53 -14.49 0.33
C GLU A 245 -12.20 -14.31 -1.02
N LEU A 246 -12.75 -13.13 -1.29
CA LEU A 246 -13.34 -12.80 -2.60
C LEU A 246 -12.28 -12.86 -3.69
N LEU A 247 -11.12 -12.22 -3.49
CA LEU A 247 -10.01 -12.22 -4.44
C LEU A 247 -9.46 -13.63 -4.71
N GLU A 248 -9.31 -14.45 -3.67
CA GLU A 248 -8.88 -15.85 -3.81
C GLU A 248 -9.84 -16.67 -4.68
N LYS A 249 -11.16 -16.46 -4.53
CA LYS A 249 -12.19 -17.11 -5.37
C LYS A 249 -12.10 -16.69 -6.84
N PHE A 250 -11.54 -15.53 -7.16
CA PHE A 250 -11.34 -15.09 -8.55
C PHE A 250 -10.09 -15.69 -9.18
N LEU A 251 -9.04 -15.92 -8.39
CA LEU A 251 -7.79 -16.53 -8.90
C LEU A 251 -7.90 -18.04 -9.15
N ASN A 252 -8.77 -18.73 -8.41
CA ASN A 252 -8.96 -20.19 -8.51
C ASN A 252 -10.05 -20.61 -9.51
N LYS A 253 -10.42 -19.73 -10.45
CA LYS A 253 -11.38 -20.01 -11.54
C LYS A 253 -10.68 -20.26 -12.86
#